data_AF-A0A6L7XC41-F1
#
_entry.id   AF-A0A6L7XC41-F1
#
_cell.length_a   1.000
_cell.length_b   1.000
_cell.length_c   1.000
_cell.angle_alpha   90.00
_cell.angle_beta   90.00
_cell.angle_gamma   90.00
#
_symmetry.space_group_name_H-M   'P 1'
#
loop_
_entity.id
_entity.type
_entity.pdbx_description
1 polymer ?
#
loop_
_entity_poly.entity_id
_entity_poly.type
_entity_poly.pdbx_seq_one_letter_code
_entity_poly.pdbx_strand_id
1 'polypeptide(L)'
;MVEADAAVRVHRTGAAEPPAARTYVVVGEIPAALATSRGRGAGYGPLVQFIKDWNSCPESREPMLAGGLPENTNAVAAAKIAAVVHALCQRDGHPLPTWVLSARSPVEVALVPVVDLESPFGQRLRSNAAGVCHFHRVYFSVVDLQST
;
A
#
# COMPACT_ATOMS: atom_id res chain seq x y z
N MET A 1 -46.53 -11.65 -50.86
CA MET A 1 -46.51 -13.04 -50.38
C MET A 1 -45.11 -13.29 -49.85
N VAL A 2 -45.02 -13.62 -48.57
CA VAL A 2 -43.88 -14.15 -47.79
C VAL A 2 -42.81 -13.17 -47.29
N GLU A 3 -42.76 -13.10 -45.95
CA GLU A 3 -41.75 -12.55 -45.04
C GLU A 3 -40.37 -13.20 -45.20
N ALA A 4 -39.32 -12.51 -44.76
CA ALA A 4 -38.21 -13.15 -44.06
C ALA A 4 -37.60 -12.17 -43.04
N ASP A 5 -38.01 -12.41 -41.81
CA ASP A 5 -37.62 -11.78 -40.56
C ASP A 5 -36.16 -12.10 -40.21
N ALA A 6 -35.33 -11.07 -40.00
CA ALA A 6 -33.93 -11.22 -39.57
C ALA A 6 -33.82 -10.81 -38.10
N ALA A 7 -34.09 -11.77 -37.23
CA ALA A 7 -33.91 -11.64 -35.79
C ALA A 7 -32.43 -11.40 -35.42
N VAL A 8 -32.14 -10.18 -34.96
CA VAL A 8 -30.87 -9.80 -34.34
C VAL A 8 -30.75 -10.54 -33.00
N ARG A 9 -29.87 -11.55 -32.95
CA ARG A 9 -29.45 -12.20 -31.71
C ARG A 9 -28.59 -11.22 -30.90
N VAL A 10 -29.20 -10.55 -29.94
CA VAL A 10 -28.47 -9.81 -28.90
C VAL A 10 -27.76 -10.83 -28.01
N HIS A 11 -26.44 -10.94 -28.15
CA HIS A 11 -25.60 -11.61 -27.17
C HIS A 11 -25.75 -10.87 -25.83
N ARG A 12 -26.46 -11.50 -24.88
CA ARG A 12 -26.40 -11.11 -23.47
C ARG A 12 -24.95 -11.29 -23.02
N THR A 13 -24.25 -10.19 -22.83
CA THR A 13 -23.04 -10.12 -22.01
C THR A 13 -23.39 -10.70 -20.64
N GLY A 14 -22.77 -11.83 -20.29
CA GLY A 14 -22.85 -12.38 -18.95
C GLY A 14 -22.39 -11.31 -17.97
N ALA A 15 -23.27 -10.92 -17.05
CA ALA A 15 -22.89 -10.07 -15.94
C ALA A 15 -21.79 -10.79 -15.17
N ALA A 16 -20.60 -10.20 -15.13
CA ALA A 16 -19.50 -10.69 -14.32
C ALA A 16 -20.00 -10.79 -12.88
N GLU A 17 -19.86 -11.98 -12.29
CA GLU A 17 -20.15 -12.23 -10.89
C GLU A 17 -19.33 -11.23 -10.05
N PRO A 18 -19.94 -10.52 -9.07
CA PRO A 18 -19.20 -9.58 -8.26
C PRO A 18 -18.06 -10.34 -7.57
N PRO A 19 -16.80 -9.85 -7.66
CA PRO A 19 -15.70 -10.53 -7.02
C PRO A 19 -16.01 -10.67 -5.53
N ALA A 20 -15.75 -11.86 -4.97
CA ALA A 20 -15.90 -12.12 -3.55
C ALA A 20 -15.26 -10.97 -2.74
N ALA A 21 -15.92 -10.54 -1.67
CA ALA A 21 -15.42 -9.44 -0.84
C ALA A 21 -14.02 -9.80 -0.32
N ARG A 22 -13.00 -9.09 -0.82
CA ARG A 22 -11.61 -9.27 -0.40
C ARG A 22 -11.44 -8.91 1.06
N THR A 23 -10.69 -9.74 1.79
CA THR A 23 -10.42 -9.58 3.22
C THR A 23 -9.15 -8.77 3.52
N TYR A 24 -8.48 -8.28 2.48
CA TYR A 24 -7.21 -7.55 2.57
C TYR A 24 -7.24 -6.22 1.81
N VAL A 25 -6.39 -5.30 2.25
CA VAL A 25 -6.12 -4.02 1.60
C VAL A 25 -5.16 -4.19 0.41
N VAL A 26 -5.48 -3.54 -0.72
CA VAL A 26 -4.59 -3.47 -1.88
C VAL A 26 -3.83 -2.15 -1.89
N VAL A 27 -2.57 -2.19 -2.31
CA VAL A 27 -1.64 -1.05 -2.23
C VAL A 27 -2.16 0.20 -2.93
N GLY A 28 -2.87 0.05 -4.05
CA GLY A 28 -3.40 1.16 -4.84
C GLY A 28 -4.47 2.00 -4.14
N GLU A 29 -5.04 1.51 -3.05
CA GLU A 29 -6.13 2.18 -2.32
C GLU A 29 -5.65 2.90 -1.07
N ILE A 30 -4.45 2.54 -0.60
CA ILE A 30 -3.83 3.15 0.57
C ILE A 30 -3.73 4.67 0.42
N PRO A 31 -3.36 5.26 -0.74
CA PRO A 31 -3.31 6.71 -0.89
C PRO A 31 -4.63 7.41 -0.57
N ALA A 32 -5.75 6.91 -1.10
CA ALA A 32 -7.07 7.48 -0.86
C ALA A 32 -7.48 7.32 0.61
N ALA A 33 -7.23 6.14 1.20
CA ALA A 33 -7.51 5.87 2.60
C ALA A 33 -6.67 6.76 3.55
N LEU A 34 -5.41 7.03 3.21
CA LEU A 34 -4.56 7.94 3.99
C LEU A 34 -5.13 9.36 3.99
N ALA A 35 -5.57 9.86 2.84
CA ALA A 35 -6.11 11.22 2.71
C ALA A 35 -7.41 11.43 3.50
N THR A 36 -8.26 10.41 3.58
CA THR A 36 -9.56 10.45 4.27
C THR A 36 -9.48 9.99 5.72
N SER A 37 -8.37 9.41 6.17
CA SER A 37 -8.20 8.97 7.56
C SER A 37 -8.36 10.13 8.56
N ARG A 38 -9.09 9.88 9.65
CA ARG A 38 -9.37 10.84 10.73
C ARG A 38 -9.27 10.16 12.09
N GLY A 39 -9.06 10.94 13.14
CA GLY A 39 -8.98 10.45 14.53
C GLY A 39 -7.68 9.72 14.86
N ARG A 40 -7.72 8.79 15.81
CA ARG A 40 -6.57 7.94 16.16
C ARG A 40 -6.16 7.14 14.92
N GLY A 41 -4.89 7.21 14.54
CA GLY A 41 -4.44 6.53 13.33
C GLY A 41 -4.40 7.43 12.08
N ALA A 42 -4.83 8.69 12.16
CA ALA A 42 -4.84 9.57 11.00
C ALA A 42 -3.44 9.66 10.36
N GLY A 43 -3.38 9.48 9.04
CA GLY A 43 -2.16 9.52 8.24
C GLY A 43 -1.25 8.29 8.32
N TYR A 44 -1.65 7.22 9.02
CA TYR A 44 -0.87 5.96 9.03
C TYR A 44 -1.68 4.67 9.21
N GLY A 45 -2.90 4.73 9.77
CA GLY A 45 -3.74 3.57 10.04
C GLY A 45 -3.95 2.63 8.84
N PRO A 46 -4.23 3.13 7.63
CA PRO A 46 -4.29 2.30 6.42
C PRO A 46 -3.02 1.49 6.13
N LEU A 47 -1.83 2.04 6.44
CA LEU A 47 -0.56 1.31 6.31
C LEU A 47 -0.43 0.22 7.38
N VAL A 48 -0.91 0.47 8.60
CA VAL A 48 -0.96 -0.58 9.63
C VAL A 48 -1.88 -1.71 9.21
N GLN A 49 -3.06 -1.40 8.66
CA GLN A 49 -3.97 -2.44 8.17
C GLN A 49 -3.31 -3.25 7.06
N PHE A 50 -2.65 -2.61 6.11
CA PHE A 50 -1.89 -3.30 5.07
C PHE A 50 -0.80 -4.24 5.66
N ILE A 51 -0.06 -3.79 6.67
CA ILE A 51 0.95 -4.62 7.37
C ILE A 51 0.28 -5.84 8.04
N LYS A 52 -0.86 -5.64 8.70
CA LYS A 52 -1.61 -6.73 9.37
C LYS A 52 -2.10 -7.76 8.36
N ASP A 53 -2.69 -7.29 7.26
CA ASP A 53 -3.18 -8.15 6.18
C ASP A 53 -2.03 -8.92 5.54
N TRP A 54 -0.88 -8.27 5.34
CA TRP A 54 0.32 -8.90 4.79
C TRP A 54 0.86 -10.03 5.68
N ASN A 55 0.79 -9.82 7.00
CA ASN A 55 1.19 -10.80 8.00
C ASN A 55 0.17 -11.95 8.13
N SER A 56 -1.12 -11.65 7.95
CA SER A 56 -2.22 -12.60 8.18
C SER A 56 -2.60 -13.43 6.95
N CYS A 57 -2.33 -12.92 5.74
CA CYS A 57 -2.71 -13.56 4.47
C CYS A 57 -1.50 -13.69 3.52
N PRO A 58 -0.49 -14.53 3.82
CA PRO A 58 0.70 -14.67 2.97
C PRO A 58 0.40 -15.06 1.51
N GLU A 59 -0.65 -15.84 1.29
CA GLU A 59 -1.13 -16.27 -0.03
C GLU A 59 -1.71 -15.11 -0.87
N SER A 60 -2.04 -13.98 -0.24
CA SER A 60 -2.63 -12.81 -0.89
C SER A 60 -1.61 -11.70 -1.22
N ARG A 61 -0.30 -11.91 -1.01
CA ARG A 61 0.71 -10.85 -1.20
C ARG A 61 0.80 -10.32 -2.62
N GLU A 62 0.72 -11.21 -3.62
CA GLU A 62 0.73 -10.80 -5.03
C GLU A 62 -0.49 -9.93 -5.38
N PRO A 63 -1.75 -10.34 -5.11
CA PRO A 63 -2.89 -9.48 -5.39
C PRO A 63 -2.94 -8.22 -4.52
N MET A 64 -2.39 -8.23 -3.29
CA MET A 64 -2.23 -7.01 -2.47
C MET A 64 -1.34 -5.95 -3.12
N LEU A 65 -0.37 -6.35 -3.96
CA LEU A 65 0.54 -5.46 -4.67
C LEU A 65 0.08 -5.11 -6.10
N ALA A 66 -0.96 -5.79 -6.59
CA ALA A 66 -1.45 -5.62 -7.95
C ALA A 66 -1.90 -4.17 -8.23
N GLY A 67 -1.64 -3.71 -9.46
CA GLY A 67 -2.00 -2.37 -9.92
C GLY A 67 -1.07 -1.23 -9.44
N GLY A 68 -0.22 -1.46 -8.43
CA GLY A 68 0.71 -0.46 -7.93
C GLY A 68 0.03 0.79 -7.35
N LEU A 69 0.74 1.91 -7.36
CA LEU A 69 0.21 3.19 -6.88
C LEU A 69 -0.45 4.00 -8.01
N PRO A 70 -1.56 4.72 -7.74
CA PRO A 70 -2.09 5.74 -8.65
C PRO A 70 -1.03 6.79 -9.01
N GLU A 71 -0.98 7.21 -10.28
CA GLU A 71 0.03 8.14 -10.81
C GLU A 71 0.11 9.47 -10.03
N ASN A 72 -1.03 9.97 -9.56
CA ASN A 72 -1.13 11.26 -8.85
C ASN A 72 -0.97 11.11 -7.32
N THR A 73 -0.39 10.01 -6.84
CA THR A 73 -0.12 9.83 -5.42
C THR A 73 0.91 10.86 -4.94
N ASN A 74 0.58 11.61 -3.89
CA ASN A 74 1.51 12.56 -3.28
C ASN A 74 2.86 11.89 -2.95
N ALA A 75 3.98 12.55 -3.26
CA ALA A 75 5.31 11.97 -3.12
C ALA A 75 5.65 11.45 -1.71
N VAL A 76 5.20 12.13 -0.66
CA VAL A 76 5.41 11.68 0.74
C VAL A 76 4.57 10.44 1.02
N ALA A 77 3.31 10.40 0.58
CA ALA A 77 2.46 9.22 0.73
C ALA A 77 3.02 8.03 -0.06
N ALA A 78 3.43 8.25 -1.31
CA ALA A 78 4.06 7.23 -2.15
C ALA A 78 5.33 6.66 -1.49
N ALA A 79 6.20 7.52 -0.97
CA ALA A 79 7.41 7.11 -0.27
C ALA A 79 7.11 6.31 1.01
N LYS A 80 6.09 6.70 1.78
CA LYS A 80 5.66 5.94 2.97
C LYS A 80 5.19 4.54 2.61
N ILE A 81 4.36 4.43 1.58
CA ILE A 81 3.86 3.13 1.10
C ILE A 81 5.01 2.29 0.55
N ALA A 82 5.86 2.88 -0.29
CA ALA A 82 7.03 2.22 -0.86
C ALA A 82 7.98 1.70 0.22
N ALA A 83 8.27 2.49 1.26
CA ALA A 83 9.16 2.08 2.34
C ALA A 83 8.63 0.87 3.11
N VAL A 84 7.32 0.83 3.38
CA VAL A 84 6.66 -0.32 4.02
C VAL A 84 6.69 -1.54 3.11
N VAL A 85 6.30 -1.39 1.84
CA VAL A 85 6.32 -2.50 0.86
C VAL A 85 7.73 -3.06 0.69
N HIS A 86 8.74 -2.19 0.57
CA HIS A 86 10.13 -2.59 0.47
C HIS A 86 10.56 -3.41 1.68
N ALA A 87 10.30 -2.90 2.88
CA ALA A 87 10.68 -3.58 4.11
C ALA A 87 10.01 -4.95 4.25
N LEU A 88 8.72 -5.05 3.93
CA LEU A 88 7.96 -6.31 3.97
C LEU A 88 8.44 -7.32 2.93
N CYS A 89 8.67 -6.88 1.70
CA CYS A 89 9.18 -7.73 0.63
C CYS A 89 10.57 -8.28 0.97
N GLN A 90 11.48 -7.42 1.44
CA GLN A 90 12.82 -7.83 1.86
C GLN A 90 12.79 -8.77 3.06
N ARG A 91 11.94 -8.50 4.06
CA ARG A 91 11.79 -9.35 5.25
C ARG A 91 11.34 -10.77 4.88
N ASP A 92 10.40 -10.88 3.94
CA ASP A 92 9.74 -12.15 3.63
C ASP A 92 10.25 -12.83 2.35
N GLY A 93 11.30 -12.28 1.73
CA GLY A 93 11.86 -12.79 0.47
C GLY A 93 10.91 -12.69 -0.72
N HIS A 94 9.93 -11.78 -0.67
CA HIS A 94 8.99 -11.56 -1.77
C HIS A 94 9.62 -10.64 -2.84
N PRO A 95 9.36 -10.86 -4.14
CA PRO A 95 9.86 -9.98 -5.20
C PRO A 95 9.43 -8.54 -4.99
N LEU A 96 10.38 -7.61 -5.15
CA LEU A 96 10.12 -6.19 -4.98
C LEU A 96 9.49 -5.59 -6.25
N PRO A 97 8.32 -4.94 -6.17
CA PRO A 97 7.75 -4.23 -7.32
C PRO A 97 8.63 -3.08 -7.80
N THR A 98 8.79 -2.92 -9.11
CA THR A 98 9.70 -1.94 -9.72
C THR A 98 9.41 -0.49 -9.33
N TRP A 99 8.14 -0.14 -9.16
CA TRP A 99 7.72 1.21 -8.77
C TRP A 99 8.23 1.61 -7.38
N VAL A 100 8.48 0.64 -6.49
CA VAL A 100 8.94 0.91 -5.11
C VAL A 100 10.23 1.69 -5.13
N LEU A 101 11.19 1.28 -5.96
CA LEU A 101 12.51 1.92 -6.04
C LEU A 101 12.46 3.35 -6.61
N SER A 102 11.36 3.76 -7.23
CA SER A 102 11.19 5.11 -7.79
C SER A 102 10.57 6.10 -6.79
N ALA A 103 10.01 5.62 -5.68
CA ALA A 103 9.26 6.44 -4.74
C ALA A 103 10.13 6.84 -3.53
N ARG A 104 10.61 8.09 -3.51
CA ARG A 104 11.42 8.64 -2.41
C ARG A 104 10.84 9.96 -1.91
N SER A 105 10.83 10.16 -0.60
CA SER A 105 10.32 11.40 -0.01
C SER A 105 11.30 12.56 -0.26
N PRO A 106 10.81 13.77 -0.62
CA PRO A 106 11.65 14.95 -0.79
C PRO A 106 12.21 15.48 0.54
N VAL A 107 11.64 15.06 1.68
CA VAL A 107 12.08 15.39 3.04
C VAL A 107 12.10 14.14 3.90
N GLU A 108 12.85 14.15 5.00
CA GLU A 108 12.78 13.08 5.98
C GLU A 108 11.45 13.12 6.72
N VAL A 109 10.77 11.97 6.82
CA VAL A 109 9.49 11.87 7.53
C VAL A 109 9.43 10.63 8.40
N ALA A 110 8.72 10.72 9.52
CA ALA A 110 8.33 9.52 10.26
C ALA A 110 7.13 8.85 9.57
N LEU A 111 7.09 7.51 9.60
CA LEU A 111 5.90 6.77 9.18
C LEU A 111 4.69 7.17 10.04
N VAL A 112 4.86 7.09 11.37
CA VAL A 112 3.87 7.48 12.37
C VAL A 112 3.94 9.01 12.56
N PRO A 113 2.86 9.77 12.25
CA PRO A 113 2.91 11.24 12.19
C PRO A 113 3.25 11.95 13.52
N VAL A 114 2.99 11.30 14.66
CA VAL A 114 3.26 11.90 15.98
C VAL A 114 4.74 11.87 16.36
N VAL A 115 5.58 11.13 15.63
CA VAL A 115 7.00 11.02 15.92
C VAL A 115 7.73 12.24 15.34
N ASP A 116 8.27 13.05 16.22
CA ASP A 116 9.23 14.11 15.87
C ASP A 116 10.63 13.51 15.66
N LEU A 117 11.15 13.64 14.44
CA LEU A 117 12.46 13.12 14.04
C LEU A 117 13.64 13.90 14.64
N GLU A 118 13.42 15.14 15.08
CA GLU A 118 14.45 15.97 15.70
C GLU A 118 14.56 15.73 17.21
N SER A 119 13.53 15.13 17.82
CA SER A 119 13.57 14.70 19.21
C SER A 119 14.66 13.63 19.45
N PRO A 120 15.16 13.45 20.69
CA PRO A 120 16.09 12.36 21.01
C PRO A 120 15.56 10.96 20.67
N PHE A 121 14.25 10.75 20.74
CA PHE A 121 13.62 9.51 20.29
C PHE A 121 13.70 9.37 18.76
N GLY A 122 13.35 10.42 18.02
CA GLY A 122 13.44 10.46 16.56
C GLY A 122 14.85 10.26 16.02
N GLN A 123 15.86 10.87 16.66
CA GLN A 123 17.27 10.68 16.30
C GLN A 123 17.73 9.23 16.52
N ARG A 124 17.31 8.61 17.63
CA ARG A 124 17.56 7.17 17.87
C ARG A 124 16.83 6.30 16.85
N LEU A 125 15.59 6.63 16.50
CA LEU A 125 14.84 5.93 15.47
C LEU A 125 15.59 5.97 14.13
N ARG A 126 16.06 7.16 13.71
CA ARG A 126 16.85 7.32 12.48
C ARG A 126 18.14 6.52 12.51
N SER A 127 18.89 6.58 13.60
CA SER A 127 20.20 5.94 13.71
C SER A 127 20.14 4.41 13.70
N ASN A 128 19.02 3.83 14.14
CA ASN A 128 18.80 2.38 14.19
C ASN A 128 17.91 1.85 13.06
N ALA A 129 17.48 2.71 12.13
CA ALA A 129 16.56 2.33 11.08
C ALA A 129 17.22 1.41 10.05
N ALA A 130 16.41 0.53 9.43
CA ALA A 130 16.88 -0.31 8.34
C ALA A 130 17.29 0.54 7.11
N GLY A 131 18.19 0.01 6.26
CA GLY A 131 18.67 0.72 5.06
C GLY A 131 17.55 1.20 4.12
N VAL A 132 16.45 0.44 4.04
CA VAL A 132 15.24 0.84 3.28
C VAL A 132 14.63 2.16 3.77
N CYS A 133 14.68 2.44 5.08
CA CYS A 133 14.19 3.69 5.65
C CYS A 133 14.99 4.88 5.13
N HIS A 134 16.33 4.76 5.10
CA HIS A 134 17.22 5.79 4.57
C HIS A 134 17.05 5.99 3.07
N PHE A 135 16.86 4.91 2.32
CA PHE A 135 16.60 4.98 0.88
C PHE A 135 15.35 5.82 0.59
N HIS A 136 14.21 5.49 1.21
CA HIS A 136 12.94 6.19 0.99
C HIS A 136 12.81 7.52 1.76
N ARG A 137 13.71 7.79 2.73
CA ARG A 137 13.64 8.89 3.70
C ARG A 137 12.39 8.85 4.57
N VAL A 138 11.97 7.63 4.92
CA VAL A 138 10.81 7.34 5.77
C VAL A 138 11.26 6.47 6.92
N TYR A 139 11.07 6.92 8.16
CA TYR A 139 11.62 6.26 9.34
C TYR A 139 10.53 5.59 10.19
N PHE A 140 10.76 4.33 10.52
CA PHE A 140 9.94 3.49 11.40
C PHE A 140 10.78 2.38 12.01
N SER A 141 10.26 1.73 13.05
CA SER A 141 10.91 0.63 13.74
C SER A 141 10.50 -0.72 13.15
N VAL A 142 11.29 -1.76 13.39
CA VAL A 142 10.92 -3.14 12.97
C VAL A 142 9.62 -3.60 13.64
N VAL A 143 9.34 -3.11 14.86
CA VAL A 143 8.10 -3.41 15.60
C VAL A 143 6.87 -2.98 14.81
N ASP A 144 6.94 -1.86 14.08
CA ASP A 144 5.83 -1.39 13.26
C ASP A 144 5.41 -2.43 12.19
N LEU A 145 6.38 -3.20 11.67
CA LEU A 145 6.15 -4.24 10.66
C LEU A 145 5.59 -5.55 11.24
N GLN A 146 5.67 -5.74 12.56
CA GLN A 146 5.22 -6.96 13.25
C GLN A 146 3.76 -6.86 13.70
N SER A 147 3.07 -5.78 13.35
CA SER A 147 1.66 -5.59 13.70
C SER A 147 0.79 -6.73 13.15
N THR A 148 0.03 -7.37 14.04
CA THR A 148 -1.04 -8.35 13.74
C THR A 148 -2.40 -7.72 14.01
#